data_AF-A0A7V5NWX9-F1
#
_entry.id   AF-A0A7V5NWX9-F1
#
_cell.length_a   1.000
_cell.length_b   1.000
_cell.length_c   1.000
_cell.angle_alpha   90.00
_cell.angle_beta   90.00
_cell.angle_gamma   90.00
#
_symmetry.space_group_name_H-M   'P 1'
#
loop_
_entity.id
_entity.type
_entity.pdbx_description
1 polymer ?
#
loop_
_entity_poly.entity_id
_entity_poly.type
_entity_poly.pdbx_seq_one_letter_code
_entity_poly.pdbx_strand_id
1 'polypeptide(L)'
;MFSKNTPSTKPTAQAETPKRPKPSTPARPSGGVPSILSRDLVITGEISTEGDVQIEGRLEGNIKATTLTIGEQGAVNGNIKAGTVHIHGKVTGKIEA
;
A
#
# COMPACT_ATOMS: atom_id res chain seq x y z
N MET A 1 -36.85 4.18 -56.37
CA MET A 1 -36.07 2.94 -56.38
C MET A 1 -34.63 3.25 -55.99
N PHE A 2 -34.23 2.76 -54.81
CA PHE A 2 -32.89 2.45 -54.28
C PHE A 2 -31.90 3.56 -53.85
N SER A 3 -31.46 3.37 -52.60
CA SER A 3 -30.60 4.17 -51.72
C SER A 3 -29.20 4.48 -52.24
N LYS A 4 -28.61 5.59 -51.77
CA LYS A 4 -27.16 5.75 -51.66
C LYS A 4 -26.80 6.23 -50.25
N ASN A 5 -26.18 5.30 -49.51
CA ASN A 5 -25.67 5.46 -48.15
C ASN A 5 -24.27 6.12 -48.17
N THR A 6 -23.98 6.80 -47.06
CA THR A 6 -22.78 7.54 -46.66
C THR A 6 -21.40 6.97 -47.05
N PRO A 7 -20.39 7.84 -47.34
CA PRO A 7 -18.98 7.45 -47.39
C PRO A 7 -18.27 7.76 -46.05
N SER A 8 -17.90 6.72 -45.31
CA SER A 8 -16.90 6.79 -44.24
C SER A 8 -15.53 6.43 -44.81
N THR A 9 -14.62 7.40 -44.86
CA THR A 9 -13.22 7.23 -45.27
C THR A 9 -12.29 7.55 -44.10
N LYS A 10 -11.69 6.51 -43.51
CA LYS A 10 -10.34 6.61 -42.93
C LYS A 10 -9.55 5.35 -43.29
N PRO A 11 -8.62 5.42 -44.26
CA PRO A 11 -7.83 4.29 -44.71
C PRO A 11 -6.72 3.89 -43.70
N THR A 12 -6.63 2.56 -43.46
CA THR A 12 -5.44 1.67 -43.51
C THR A 12 -4.14 2.08 -42.78
N ALA A 13 -3.33 1.19 -42.18
CA ALA A 13 -3.26 -0.27 -42.13
C ALA A 13 -2.27 -0.62 -41.01
N GLN A 14 -2.46 -1.73 -40.29
CA GLN A 14 -1.55 -2.89 -40.39
C GLN A 14 -2.17 -4.08 -39.64
N ALA A 15 -2.27 -5.20 -40.34
CA ALA A 15 -2.78 -6.47 -39.84
C ALA A 15 -1.62 -7.46 -39.73
N GLU A 16 -1.57 -8.24 -38.64
CA GLU A 16 -0.90 -9.54 -38.54
C GLU A 16 -1.57 -10.37 -37.40
N THR A 17 -1.94 -11.61 -37.70
CA THR A 17 -2.79 -12.61 -36.98
C THR A 17 -1.97 -13.56 -36.03
N PRO A 18 -2.49 -14.63 -35.36
CA PRO A 18 -3.68 -14.89 -34.48
C PRO A 18 -3.41 -15.76 -33.18
N LYS A 19 -4.39 -15.85 -32.23
CA LYS A 19 -4.63 -16.84 -31.11
C LYS A 19 -3.98 -16.69 -29.69
N ARG A 20 -4.76 -16.28 -28.64
CA ARG A 20 -5.07 -16.97 -27.32
C ARG A 20 -5.80 -16.07 -26.29
N PRO A 21 -6.52 -16.62 -25.28
CA PRO A 21 -7.51 -15.93 -24.45
C PRO A 21 -6.95 -15.22 -23.19
N LYS A 22 -7.74 -14.23 -22.70
CA LYS A 22 -7.76 -13.43 -21.43
C LYS A 22 -6.73 -13.77 -20.32
N PRO A 23 -6.27 -12.76 -19.54
CA PRO A 23 -7.00 -12.44 -18.31
C PRO A 23 -7.23 -10.93 -18.10
N SER A 24 -8.46 -10.62 -17.65
CA SER A 24 -8.78 -9.43 -16.88
C SER A 24 -7.80 -9.29 -15.73
N THR A 25 -6.96 -8.26 -15.73
CA THR A 25 -6.25 -7.88 -14.51
C THR A 25 -7.29 -7.24 -13.59
N PRO A 26 -7.64 -7.86 -12.44
CA PRO A 26 -8.39 -7.14 -11.43
C PRO A 26 -7.48 -5.97 -11.01
N ALA A 27 -8.02 -4.75 -11.00
CA ALA A 27 -7.36 -3.65 -10.32
C ALA A 27 -6.99 -4.16 -8.93
N ARG A 28 -5.68 -4.27 -8.70
CA ARG A 28 -5.09 -4.76 -7.45
C ARG A 28 -5.81 -4.04 -6.31
N PRO A 29 -6.34 -4.76 -5.30
CA PRO A 29 -7.07 -4.13 -4.21
C PRO A 29 -6.18 -3.02 -3.69
N SER A 30 -6.74 -1.82 -3.67
CA SER A 30 -6.13 -0.55 -3.28
C SER A 30 -5.06 -0.78 -2.22
N GLY A 31 -3.80 -0.73 -2.64
CA GLY A 31 -2.67 -0.60 -1.72
C GLY A 31 -2.88 0.72 -1.01
N GLY A 32 -3.48 0.65 0.18
CA GLY A 32 -3.68 1.82 1.02
C GLY A 32 -2.33 2.49 1.21
N VAL A 33 -2.30 3.81 1.14
CA VAL A 33 -1.09 4.56 1.46
C VAL A 33 -0.71 4.20 2.90
N PRO A 34 0.52 3.72 3.17
CA PRO A 34 0.93 3.42 4.52
C PRO A 34 0.90 4.72 5.33
N SER A 35 0.50 4.62 6.59
CA SER A 35 0.55 5.76 7.50
C SER A 35 1.99 5.97 7.95
N ILE A 36 2.62 7.07 7.53
CA ILE A 36 4.03 7.36 7.83
C ILE A 36 4.12 8.35 8.97
N LEU A 37 4.82 7.95 10.03
CA LEU A 37 5.16 8.78 11.18
C LEU A 37 6.60 9.27 11.02
N SER A 38 6.74 10.55 10.73
CA SER A 38 8.03 11.20 10.50
C SER A 38 8.95 11.19 11.73
N ARG A 39 10.24 11.32 11.46
CA ARG A 39 11.35 11.30 12.44
C ARG A 39 11.39 12.46 13.44
N ASP A 40 10.66 13.54 13.17
CA ASP A 40 10.50 14.68 14.07
C ASP A 40 9.30 14.55 15.02
N LEU A 41 8.50 13.48 14.87
CA LEU A 41 7.32 13.25 15.68
C LEU A 41 7.65 12.42 16.93
N VAL A 42 7.09 12.85 18.06
CA VAL A 42 7.06 12.10 19.31
C VAL A 42 5.61 11.82 19.65
N ILE A 43 5.25 10.54 19.76
CA ILE A 43 3.89 10.11 20.04
C ILE A 43 3.87 9.44 21.40
N THR A 44 2.98 9.88 22.28
CA THR A 44 2.76 9.29 23.60
C THR A 44 1.31 8.85 23.73
N GLY A 45 1.04 7.55 23.91
CA GLY A 45 -0.33 7.05 24.07
C GLY A 45 -0.60 5.74 23.32
N GLU A 46 -1.78 5.62 22.71
CA GLU A 46 -2.21 4.44 21.94
C GLU A 46 -2.46 4.80 20.47
N ILE A 47 -1.91 4.00 19.55
CA ILE A 47 -2.16 4.10 18.12
C ILE A 47 -2.92 2.85 17.68
N SER A 48 -4.02 3.04 16.95
CA SER A 48 -4.77 1.95 16.32
C SER A 48 -4.96 2.25 14.84
N THR A 49 -4.56 1.31 13.99
CA THR A 49 -4.63 1.39 12.53
C THR A 49 -5.05 0.04 11.98
N GLU A 50 -5.92 0.05 10.97
CA GLU A 50 -6.36 -1.18 10.28
C GLU A 50 -5.39 -1.61 9.18
N GLY A 51 -4.50 -0.71 8.74
CA GLY A 51 -3.59 -0.91 7.62
C GLY A 51 -2.12 -0.93 8.04
N ASP A 52 -1.28 -0.57 7.07
CA ASP A 52 0.17 -0.53 7.21
C ASP A 52 0.62 0.78 7.86
N VAL A 53 1.48 0.69 8.87
CA VAL A 53 2.12 1.85 9.50
C VAL A 53 3.63 1.76 9.34
N GLN A 54 4.24 2.92 9.07
CA GLN A 54 5.68 3.11 9.08
C GLN A 54 6.06 4.15 10.14
N ILE A 55 7.03 3.83 10.98
CA ILE A 55 7.50 4.68 12.07
C ILE A 55 8.97 5.03 11.89
N GLU A 56 9.26 6.30 11.63
CA GLU A 56 10.63 6.83 11.62
C GLU A 56 10.94 7.71 12.84
N GLY A 57 9.94 8.05 13.66
CA GLY A 57 10.08 8.88 14.87
C GLY A 57 10.10 8.11 16.18
N ARG A 58 9.83 8.83 17.28
CA ARG A 58 9.78 8.24 18.62
C ARG A 58 8.34 7.94 19.02
N LEU A 59 8.09 6.72 19.48
CA LEU A 59 6.81 6.30 20.01
C LEU A 59 6.96 5.77 21.42
N GLU A 60 6.13 6.25 22.33
CA GLU A 60 6.09 5.84 23.72
C GLU A 60 4.66 5.42 24.08
N GLY A 61 4.40 4.13 24.15
CA GLY A 61 3.06 3.58 24.44
C GLY A 61 2.68 2.34 23.64
N ASN A 62 1.41 2.23 23.26
CA ASN A 62 0.83 1.03 22.68
C ASN A 62 0.57 1.21 21.18
N ILE A 63 0.91 0.21 20.37
CA ILE A 63 0.63 0.20 18.93
C ILE A 63 -0.24 -1.01 18.59
N LYS A 64 -1.31 -0.80 17.83
CA LYS A 64 -2.11 -1.83 17.18
C LYS A 64 -2.15 -1.58 15.68
N ALA A 65 -1.58 -2.47 14.89
CA ALA A 65 -1.56 -2.39 13.43
C ALA A 65 -1.63 -3.78 12.79
N THR A 66 -1.99 -3.86 11.51
CA THR A 66 -1.87 -5.14 10.77
C THR A 66 -0.40 -5.38 10.39
N THR A 67 0.21 -4.38 9.76
CA THR A 67 1.64 -4.38 9.41
C THR A 67 2.32 -3.19 10.04
N LEU A 68 3.37 -3.43 10.82
CA LEU A 68 4.19 -2.38 11.43
C LEU A 68 5.59 -2.41 10.83
N THR A 69 6.02 -1.31 10.23
CA THR A 69 7.40 -1.10 9.78
C THR A 69 8.04 -0.03 10.64
N ILE A 70 9.16 -0.35 11.28
CA ILE A 70 9.95 0.59 12.06
C ILE A 70 11.18 0.92 11.22
N GLY A 71 11.25 2.16 10.74
CA GLY A 71 12.37 2.69 9.96
C GLY A 71 13.64 2.79 10.81
N GLU A 72 14.77 3.04 10.16
CA GLU A 72 16.09 3.07 10.80
C GLU A 72 16.19 4.09 11.94
N GLN A 73 15.54 5.25 11.78
CA GLN A 73 15.47 6.31 12.80
C GLN A 73 14.36 6.09 13.83
N GLY A 74 13.51 5.08 13.63
CA GLY A 74 12.38 4.78 14.49
C GLY A 74 12.80 4.23 15.84
N ALA A 75 12.25 4.79 16.91
CA ALA A 75 12.45 4.34 18.28
C ALA A 75 11.09 4.09 18.94
N VAL A 76 10.74 2.82 19.16
CA VAL A 76 9.47 2.43 19.79
C VAL A 76 9.73 1.92 21.20
N ASN A 77 9.01 2.47 22.18
CA ASN A 77 9.10 2.12 23.58
C ASN A 77 7.70 1.79 24.13
N GLY A 78 7.40 0.51 24.37
CA GLY A 78 6.11 0.07 24.92
C GLY A 78 5.60 -1.27 24.36
N ASN A 79 4.28 -1.41 24.20
CA ASN A 79 3.66 -2.66 23.74
C ASN A 79 3.25 -2.58 22.27
N ILE A 80 3.83 -3.46 21.45
CA ILE A 80 3.53 -3.57 20.04
C ILE A 80 2.62 -4.78 19.81
N LYS A 81 1.45 -4.55 19.22
CA LYS A 81 0.51 -5.58 18.77
C LYS A 81 0.33 -5.47 17.26
N ALA A 82 0.97 -6.35 16.50
CA ALA A 82 0.78 -6.35 15.05
C ALA A 82 1.08 -7.71 14.42
N GLY A 83 0.29 -8.09 13.41
CA GLY A 83 0.42 -9.40 12.78
C GLY A 83 1.71 -9.57 11.99
N THR A 84 2.26 -8.50 11.44
CA THR A 84 3.58 -8.52 10.79
C THR A 84 4.39 -7.31 11.23
N VAL A 85 5.63 -7.53 11.67
CA VAL A 85 6.52 -6.46 12.15
C VAL A 85 7.85 -6.51 11.42
N HIS A 86 8.21 -5.43 10.75
CA HIS A 86 9.52 -5.20 10.14
C HIS A 86 10.27 -4.17 10.98
N ILE A 87 11.48 -4.51 11.45
CA ILE A 87 12.25 -3.66 12.36
C ILE A 87 13.59 -3.35 11.72
N HIS A 88 13.80 -2.08 11.38
CA HIS A 88 15.09 -1.53 10.94
C HIS A 88 15.73 -0.61 12.01
N GLY A 89 14.94 -0.09 12.94
CA GLY A 89 15.38 0.82 14.00
C GLY A 89 15.52 0.16 15.38
N LYS A 90 15.15 0.90 16.43
CA LYS A 90 15.23 0.45 17.84
C LYS A 90 13.85 0.19 18.42
N VAL A 91 13.72 -0.94 19.12
CA VAL A 91 12.49 -1.31 19.82
C VAL A 91 12.82 -1.71 21.25
N THR A 92 12.08 -1.16 22.21
CA THR A 92 12.17 -1.48 23.64
C THR A 92 10.76 -1.78 24.15
N GLY A 93 10.57 -2.91 24.82
CA GLY A 93 9.27 -3.31 25.36
C GLY A 93 8.82 -4.68 24.86
N LYS A 94 7.49 -4.90 24.81
CA LYS A 94 6.91 -6.20 24.51
C LYS A 94 6.31 -6.21 23.10
N ILE A 95 6.67 -7.22 22.32
CA ILE A 95 6.11 -7.45 20.98
C ILE A 95 5.18 -8.66 21.07
N GLU A 96 3.93 -8.47 20.66
CA GLU A 96 2.92 -9.49 20.48
C GLU A 96 2.57 -9.50 18.98
N ALA A 97 3.16 -10.45 18.26
CA ALA A 97 2.97 -10.65 16.83
C ALA A 97 2.27 -11.98 16.53
#